data_AF-A0A7R9GDY3-F1
#
_entry.id   AF-A0A7R9GDY3-F1
#
_cell.length_a   1.000
_cell.length_b   1.000
_cell.length_c   1.000
_cell.angle_alpha   90.00
_cell.angle_beta   90.00
_cell.angle_gamma   90.00
#
_symmetry.space_group_name_H-M   'P 1'
#
loop_
_entity.id
_entity.type
_entity.pdbx_description
1 polymer ?
#
loop_
_entity_poly.entity_id
_entity_poly.type
_entity_poly.pdbx_seq_one_letter_code
_entity_poly.pdbx_strand_id
1 'polypeptide(L)'
;MGELVTKEWLKQMLEGSGRFGDHNVEICLLESKRALAKGENYMTIPIRCHVVVVVDREEHSLDLFIKILPAGPEHRALAESFKVFQTEALVYNELIPEITKNVESLGLSKECLPNFPRSVFCKGTGDDAVICMEDLGRLGYRLSNR
;
A
#
# COMPACT_ATOMS: atom_id res chain seq x y z
N MET A 1 -16.13 7.79 15.16
CA MET A 1 -15.57 7.57 13.81
C MET A 1 -14.66 6.36 13.96
N GLY A 2 -15.02 5.22 13.37
CA GLY A 2 -14.27 3.97 13.58
C GLY A 2 -12.83 4.06 13.06
N GLU A 3 -11.95 3.24 13.60
CA GLU A 3 -10.60 3.05 13.04
C GLU A 3 -10.71 2.60 11.58
N LEU A 4 -10.04 3.32 10.68
CA LEU A 4 -10.07 3.01 9.23
C LEU A 4 -9.22 1.79 8.87
N VAL A 5 -8.28 1.42 9.75
CA VAL A 5 -7.39 0.27 9.62
C VAL A 5 -7.41 -0.43 10.97
N THR A 6 -7.95 -1.65 11.02
CA THR A 6 -7.95 -2.49 12.22
C THR A 6 -6.88 -3.58 12.09
N LYS A 7 -6.52 -4.22 13.21
CA LYS A 7 -5.59 -5.36 13.20
C LYS A 7 -6.15 -6.49 12.34
N GLU A 8 -7.43 -6.85 12.50
CA GLU A 8 -8.05 -7.95 11.78
C GLU A 8 -8.03 -7.72 10.26
N TRP A 9 -8.38 -6.51 9.82
CA TRP A 9 -8.37 -6.16 8.41
C TRP A 9 -6.94 -6.19 7.84
N LEU A 10 -5.97 -5.62 8.57
CA LEU A 10 -4.58 -5.61 8.14
C LEU A 10 -3.97 -7.01 8.11
N LYS A 11 -4.34 -7.88 9.06
CA LYS A 11 -3.93 -9.28 9.10
C LYS A 11 -4.38 -10.01 7.84
N GLN A 12 -5.67 -9.91 7.51
CA GLN A 12 -6.24 -10.53 6.31
C GLN A 12 -5.53 -10.05 5.03
N MET A 13 -5.22 -8.75 4.96
CA MET A 13 -4.49 -8.18 3.83
C MET A 13 -3.04 -8.70 3.75
N LEU A 14 -2.32 -8.80 4.88
CA LEU A 14 -0.94 -9.31 4.90
C LEU A 14 -0.87 -10.80 4.56
N GLU A 15 -1.79 -11.62 5.08
CA GLU A 15 -1.89 -13.04 4.74
C GLU A 15 -2.26 -13.23 3.26
N GLY A 16 -3.21 -12.43 2.75
CA GLY A 16 -3.60 -12.45 1.33
C GLY A 16 -2.55 -11.87 0.37
N SER A 17 -1.49 -11.23 0.87
CA SER A 17 -0.44 -10.63 0.03
C SER A 17 0.63 -11.60 -0.44
N GLY A 18 0.76 -12.76 0.21
CA GLY A 18 1.88 -13.68 0.00
C GLY A 18 3.24 -13.13 0.48
N ARG A 19 3.29 -11.93 1.09
CA ARG A 19 4.53 -11.34 1.64
C ARG A 19 5.25 -12.28 2.61
N PHE A 20 4.47 -13.00 3.41
CA PHE A 20 4.93 -13.96 4.40
C PHE A 20 4.54 -15.39 4.00
N GLY A 21 4.38 -15.69 2.72
CA GLY A 21 3.94 -17.01 2.26
C GLY A 21 2.62 -17.46 2.91
N ASP A 22 2.50 -18.75 3.21
CA ASP A 22 1.32 -19.35 3.86
C ASP A 22 1.39 -19.30 5.40
N HIS A 23 2.28 -18.48 5.97
CA HIS A 23 2.49 -18.38 7.41
C HIS A 23 1.42 -17.53 8.08
N ASN A 24 0.99 -17.93 9.29
CA ASN A 24 0.03 -17.16 10.07
C ASN A 24 0.70 -15.88 10.60
N VAL A 25 0.02 -14.75 10.41
CA VAL A 25 0.52 -13.44 10.85
C VAL A 25 -0.17 -13.03 12.15
N GLU A 26 0.61 -12.70 13.18
CA GLU A 26 0.11 -12.08 14.40
C GLU A 26 0.48 -10.60 14.43
N ILE A 27 -0.50 -9.71 14.63
CA ILE A 27 -0.25 -8.26 14.75
C ILE A 27 -0.13 -7.88 16.23
N CYS A 28 1.11 -7.71 16.69
CA CYS A 28 1.41 -7.31 18.06
C CYS A 28 1.12 -5.82 18.27
N LEU A 29 1.54 -4.97 17.33
CA LEU A 29 1.34 -3.52 17.40
C LEU A 29 0.80 -2.97 16.08
N LEU A 30 -0.14 -2.03 16.18
CA LEU A 30 -0.66 -1.25 15.07
C LEU A 30 -0.83 0.20 15.53
N GLU A 31 -0.06 1.09 14.93
CA GLU A 31 -0.23 2.52 15.05
C GLU A 31 -0.59 3.07 13.68
N SER A 32 -1.72 3.77 13.56
CA SER A 32 -2.15 4.35 12.28
C SER A 32 -2.55 5.81 12.42
N LYS A 33 -2.27 6.59 11.38
CA LYS A 33 -2.72 7.98 11.27
C LYS A 33 -2.94 8.36 9.81
N ARG A 34 -3.79 9.36 9.58
CA ARG A 34 -3.91 9.96 8.25
C ARG A 34 -2.57 10.56 7.82
N ALA A 35 -2.16 10.30 6.59
CA ALA A 35 -0.93 10.81 6.04
C ALA A 35 -1.04 12.29 5.62
N LEU A 36 -2.26 12.73 5.31
CA LEU A 36 -2.59 14.08 4.86
C LEU A 36 -3.72 14.66 5.71
N ALA A 37 -3.79 15.99 5.77
CA ALA A 37 -4.88 16.68 6.45
C ALA A 37 -6.21 16.48 5.70
N LYS A 38 -7.33 16.69 6.40
CA LYS A 38 -8.67 16.62 5.80
C LYS A 38 -8.77 17.66 4.69
N GLY A 39 -9.20 17.23 3.50
CA GLY A 39 -9.37 18.11 2.33
C GLY A 39 -8.15 18.21 1.40
N GLU A 40 -7.00 17.60 1.75
CA GLU A 40 -5.84 17.59 0.87
C GLU A 40 -5.89 16.49 -0.21
N ASN A 41 -6.76 15.49 -0.04
CA ASN A 41 -6.99 14.44 -1.03
C ASN A 41 -8.46 14.00 -0.99
N TYR A 42 -9.13 14.17 -2.12
CA TYR A 42 -10.55 13.89 -2.29
C TYR A 42 -10.82 12.50 -2.89
N MET A 43 -9.83 11.89 -3.56
CA MET A 43 -10.03 10.63 -4.27
C MET A 43 -9.60 9.40 -3.45
N THR A 44 -8.71 9.59 -2.48
CA THR A 44 -8.28 8.52 -1.57
C THR A 44 -8.13 9.04 -0.15
N ILE A 45 -8.19 8.13 0.82
CA ILE A 45 -7.78 8.42 2.20
C ILE A 45 -6.40 7.78 2.40
N PRO A 46 -5.31 8.57 2.39
CA PRO A 46 -3.98 8.04 2.64
C PRO A 46 -3.74 7.92 4.15
N ILE A 47 -3.22 6.76 4.55
CA ILE A 47 -2.96 6.36 5.93
C ILE A 47 -1.51 5.90 6.01
N ARG A 48 -0.81 6.31 7.06
CA ARG A 48 0.49 5.75 7.43
C ARG A 48 0.29 4.83 8.61
N CYS A 49 0.81 3.62 8.51
CA CYS A 49 0.77 2.63 9.58
C CYS A 49 2.19 2.22 9.96
N HIS A 50 2.45 2.15 11.25
CA HIS A 50 3.57 1.40 11.81
C HIS A 50 3.01 0.12 12.43
N VAL A 51 3.58 -1.01 12.06
CA VAL A 51 3.03 -2.33 12.39
C VAL A 51 4.16 -3.23 12.82
N VAL A 52 4.00 -3.89 13.96
CA VAL A 52 4.87 -4.98 14.39
C VAL A 52 4.10 -6.27 14.28
N VAL A 53 4.64 -7.21 13.49
CA VAL A 53 4.06 -8.53 13.29
C VAL A 53 5.00 -9.61 13.75
N VAL A 54 4.45 -10.71 14.25
CA VAL A 54 5.20 -11.94 14.49
C VAL A 54 4.76 -12.98 13.47
N VAL A 55 5.74 -13.54 12.76
CA VAL A 55 5.58 -14.61 11.77
C VAL A 55 6.60 -15.68 12.12
N ASP A 56 6.17 -16.92 12.34
CA ASP A 56 7.08 -18.03 12.69
C ASP A 56 8.04 -17.76 13.87
N ARG A 57 7.57 -16.99 14.87
CA ARG A 57 8.34 -16.54 16.05
C ARG A 57 9.41 -15.49 15.74
N GLU A 58 9.48 -15.00 14.52
CA GLU A 58 10.30 -13.85 14.15
C GLU A 58 9.46 -12.58 14.16
N GLU A 59 10.02 -11.51 14.72
CA GLU A 59 9.38 -10.19 14.74
C GLU A 59 9.79 -9.39 13.51
N HIS A 60 8.81 -8.80 12.83
CA HIS A 60 9.02 -7.90 11.70
C HIS A 60 8.34 -6.56 11.95
N SER A 61 9.10 -5.48 11.73
CA SER A 61 8.57 -4.12 11.74
C SER A 61 8.29 -3.65 10.31
N LEU A 62 7.09 -3.13 10.08
CA LEU A 62 6.61 -2.66 8.79
C LEU A 62 6.10 -1.23 8.90
N ASP A 63 6.67 -0.34 8.08
CA ASP A 63 6.11 0.99 7.84
C ASP A 63 5.36 1.00 6.50
N LEU A 64 4.04 1.17 6.58
CA LEU A 64 3.13 1.04 5.45
C LEU A 64 2.46 2.36 5.11
N PHE A 65 2.31 2.63 3.82
CA PHE A 65 1.46 3.67 3.27
C PHE A 65 0.28 3.02 2.57
N ILE A 66 -0.92 3.29 3.08
CA ILE A 66 -2.16 2.66 2.64
C ILE A 66 -3.09 3.72 2.06
N LYS A 67 -3.54 3.54 0.83
CA LYS A 67 -4.60 4.33 0.21
C LYS A 67 -5.87 3.50 0.24
N ILE A 68 -6.93 4.02 0.84
CA ILE A 68 -8.25 3.38 0.85
C ILE A 68 -9.28 4.24 0.13
N LEU A 69 -10.32 3.59 -0.42
CA LEU A 69 -11.47 4.28 -0.98
C LEU A 69 -12.16 5.16 0.08
N PRO A 70 -12.59 6.38 -0.29
CA PRO A 70 -13.34 7.25 0.59
C PRO A 70 -14.74 6.68 0.90
N ALA A 71 -15.30 6.99 2.07
CA ALA A 71 -16.60 6.46 2.52
C ALA A 71 -17.84 7.12 1.86
N GLY A 72 -17.66 8.11 0.98
CA GLY A 72 -18.77 8.87 0.37
C GLY A 72 -19.01 8.48 -1.10
N PRO A 73 -20.27 8.32 -1.54
CA PRO A 73 -20.61 7.84 -2.88
C PRO A 73 -20.08 8.77 -3.99
N GLU A 74 -20.15 10.09 -3.80
CA GLU A 74 -19.61 11.08 -4.76
C GLU A 74 -18.09 10.93 -4.94
N HIS A 75 -17.37 10.78 -3.83
CA HIS A 75 -15.91 10.60 -3.87
C HIS A 75 -15.52 9.25 -4.47
N ARG A 76 -16.32 8.19 -4.23
CA ARG A 76 -16.12 6.87 -4.87
C ARG A 76 -16.35 6.95 -6.37
N ALA A 77 -17.45 7.55 -6.81
CA ALA A 77 -17.76 7.75 -8.22
C ALA A 77 -16.67 8.57 -8.93
N LEU A 78 -16.12 9.58 -8.26
CA LEU A 78 -14.99 10.36 -8.79
C LEU A 78 -13.71 9.50 -8.89
N ALA A 79 -13.35 8.76 -7.84
CA ALA A 79 -12.18 7.89 -7.87
C ALA A 79 -12.30 6.80 -8.95
N GLU A 80 -13.51 6.29 -9.17
CA GLU A 80 -13.82 5.29 -10.20
C GLU A 80 -13.78 5.89 -11.61
N SER A 81 -14.31 7.09 -11.83
CA SER A 81 -14.29 7.76 -13.15
C SER A 81 -12.86 8.05 -13.62
N PHE A 82 -11.95 8.34 -12.69
CA PHE A 82 -10.51 8.46 -12.94
C PHE A 82 -9.75 7.13 -12.87
N LYS A 83 -10.42 6.01 -12.58
CA LYS A 83 -9.84 4.67 -12.43
C LYS A 83 -8.65 4.63 -11.47
N VAL A 84 -8.65 5.46 -10.42
CA VAL A 84 -7.49 5.70 -9.54
C VAL A 84 -6.88 4.40 -9.02
N PHE A 85 -7.70 3.54 -8.42
CA PHE A 85 -7.26 2.27 -7.86
C PHE A 85 -6.95 1.21 -8.92
N GLN A 86 -7.69 1.18 -10.02
CA GLN A 86 -7.48 0.22 -11.10
C GLN A 86 -6.12 0.45 -11.76
N THR A 87 -5.83 1.69 -12.13
CA THR A 87 -4.55 2.08 -12.74
C THR A 87 -3.40 1.87 -11.75
N GLU A 88 -3.54 2.29 -10.50
CA GLU A 88 -2.48 2.14 -9.51
C GLU A 88 -2.19 0.66 -9.20
N ALA A 89 -3.23 -0.17 -9.06
CA ALA A 89 -3.05 -1.61 -8.86
C ALA A 89 -2.39 -2.29 -10.07
N LEU A 90 -2.77 -1.93 -11.30
CA LEU A 90 -2.11 -2.46 -12.51
C LEU A 90 -0.63 -2.08 -12.55
N VAL A 91 -0.28 -0.84 -12.14
CA VAL A 91 1.11 -0.41 -12.09
C VAL A 91 1.93 -1.26 -11.11
N TYR A 92 1.42 -1.48 -9.89
CA TYR A 92 2.16 -2.20 -8.86
C TYR A 92 2.13 -3.73 -9.00
N ASN A 93 1.03 -4.30 -9.52
CA ASN A 93 0.88 -5.74 -9.65
C ASN A 93 1.49 -6.29 -10.95
N GLU A 94 1.51 -5.49 -12.03
CA GLU A 94 1.87 -5.98 -13.36
C GLU A 94 3.04 -5.20 -13.96
N LEU A 95 2.89 -3.88 -14.11
CA LEU A 95 3.83 -3.07 -14.88
C LEU A 95 5.22 -3.00 -14.25
N ILE A 96 5.33 -2.66 -12.96
CA ILE A 96 6.62 -2.58 -12.26
C ILE A 96 7.34 -3.94 -12.25
N PRO A 97 6.68 -5.07 -11.89
CA PRO A 97 7.28 -6.39 -12.02
C PRO A 97 7.77 -6.72 -13.43
N GLU A 98 6.98 -6.43 -14.47
CA GLU A 98 7.35 -6.70 -15.86
C GLU A 98 8.55 -5.86 -16.33
N ILE A 99 8.55 -4.57 -16.03
CA ILE A 99 9.68 -3.69 -16.31
C ILE A 99 10.94 -4.19 -15.60
N THR A 100 10.82 -4.60 -14.33
CA THR A 100 11.95 -5.12 -13.54
C THR A 100 12.54 -6.36 -14.19
N LYS A 101 11.69 -7.32 -14.56
CA LYS A 101 12.09 -8.55 -15.24
C LYS A 101 12.77 -8.27 -16.59
N ASN A 102 12.27 -7.28 -17.34
CA ASN A 102 12.85 -6.89 -18.63
C ASN A 102 14.23 -6.23 -18.46
N VAL A 103 14.42 -5.38 -17.45
CA VAL A 103 15.74 -4.80 -17.15
C VAL A 103 16.73 -5.89 -16.75
N GLU A 104 16.33 -6.81 -15.87
CA GLU A 104 17.17 -7.94 -15.46
C GLU A 104 17.54 -8.85 -16.65
N SER A 105 16.61 -9.13 -17.56
CA SER A 105 16.85 -10.01 -18.72
C SER A 105 17.83 -9.40 -19.73
N LEU A 106 17.96 -8.08 -19.75
CA LEU A 106 18.96 -7.35 -20.54
C LEU A 106 20.33 -7.28 -19.85
N GLY A 107 20.49 -7.89 -18.67
CA GLY A 107 21.73 -7.83 -17.88
C GLY A 107 21.99 -6.47 -17.25
N LEU A 108 20.96 -5.61 -17.16
CA LEU A 108 21.06 -4.29 -16.53
C LEU A 108 20.78 -4.37 -15.03
N SER A 109 21.39 -3.47 -14.27
CA SER A 109 21.16 -3.36 -12.82
C SER A 109 19.76 -2.79 -12.54
N LYS A 110 19.14 -3.22 -11.42
CA LYS A 110 17.90 -2.60 -10.90
C LYS A 110 18.05 -1.12 -10.57
N GLU A 111 19.28 -0.66 -10.35
CA GLU A 111 19.59 0.76 -10.14
C GLU A 111 19.28 1.63 -11.37
N CYS A 112 19.11 1.03 -12.55
CA CYS A 112 18.63 1.72 -13.74
C CYS A 112 17.12 2.06 -13.67
N LEU A 113 16.39 1.54 -12.70
CA LEU A 113 14.96 1.81 -12.49
C LEU A 113 14.77 2.96 -11.49
N PRO A 114 13.68 3.74 -11.63
CA PRO A 114 13.24 4.62 -10.56
C PRO A 114 13.00 3.84 -9.26
N ASN A 115 13.22 4.50 -8.12
CA ASN A 115 12.88 3.95 -6.82
C ASN A 115 11.35 3.93 -6.66
N PHE A 116 10.72 2.83 -7.07
CA PHE A 116 9.33 2.56 -6.79
C PHE A 116 9.16 2.08 -5.34
N PRO A 117 8.13 2.52 -4.60
CA PRO A 117 7.77 1.90 -3.33
C PRO A 117 7.52 0.42 -3.53
N ARG A 118 7.98 -0.43 -2.61
CA ARG A 118 7.63 -1.85 -2.65
C ARG A 118 6.13 -2.02 -2.38
N SER A 119 5.43 -2.65 -3.31
CA SER A 119 4.04 -3.06 -3.12
C SER A 119 3.97 -4.15 -2.07
N VAL A 120 2.99 -4.06 -1.17
CA VAL A 120 2.62 -5.12 -0.25
C VAL A 120 1.35 -5.79 -0.75
N PHE A 121 0.29 -5.02 -1.01
CA PHE A 121 -0.98 -5.56 -1.49
C PHE A 121 -1.73 -4.50 -2.27
N CYS A 122 -2.23 -4.83 -3.46
CA CYS A 122 -3.01 -3.91 -4.27
C CYS A 122 -4.26 -4.59 -4.83
N LYS A 123 -5.43 -4.05 -4.49
CA LYS A 123 -6.73 -4.42 -5.07
C LYS A 123 -7.32 -3.19 -5.76
N GLY A 124 -7.44 -3.26 -7.09
CA GLY A 124 -7.85 -2.12 -7.91
C GLY A 124 -9.37 -1.94 -8.08
N THR A 125 -10.17 -2.94 -7.71
CA THR A 125 -11.62 -2.99 -7.99
C THR A 125 -12.42 -3.36 -6.75
N GLY A 126 -13.72 -3.05 -6.78
CA GLY A 126 -14.64 -3.32 -5.68
C GLY A 126 -14.68 -2.22 -4.62
N ASP A 127 -15.62 -2.35 -3.69
CA ASP A 127 -15.85 -1.37 -2.62
C ASP A 127 -14.75 -1.34 -1.54
N ASP A 128 -13.86 -2.32 -1.58
CA ASP A 128 -12.71 -2.52 -0.72
C ASP A 128 -11.38 -2.32 -1.48
N ALA A 129 -11.41 -1.62 -2.62
CA ALA A 129 -10.19 -1.28 -3.35
C ALA A 129 -9.20 -0.53 -2.43
N VAL A 130 -7.95 -0.98 -2.49
CA VAL A 130 -6.89 -0.60 -1.56
C VAL A 130 -5.54 -0.73 -2.26
N ILE A 131 -4.65 0.22 -1.98
CA ILE A 131 -3.24 0.14 -2.37
C ILE A 131 -2.43 0.23 -1.10
N CYS A 132 -1.63 -0.80 -0.80
CA CYS A 132 -0.74 -0.86 0.34
C CYS A 132 0.70 -1.06 -0.14
N MET A 133 1.58 -0.15 0.27
CA MET A 133 2.98 -0.10 -0.13
C MET A 133 3.87 0.30 1.05
N GLU A 134 5.18 0.23 0.88
CA GLU A 134 6.18 0.78 1.81
C GLU A 134 6.02 2.30 2.00
N ASP A 135 6.06 2.80 3.24
CA ASP A 135 6.07 4.25 3.52
C ASP A 135 7.46 4.85 3.29
N LEU A 136 7.67 5.39 2.09
CA LEU A 136 8.90 6.12 1.74
C LEU A 136 9.17 7.33 2.64
N GLY A 137 8.15 7.90 3.30
CA GLY A 137 8.36 9.03 4.20
C GLY A 137 9.20 8.68 5.43
N ARG A 138 9.23 7.40 5.84
CA ARG A 138 10.14 6.92 6.90
C ARG A 138 11.58 6.76 6.41
N LEU A 139 11.76 6.59 5.10
CA LEU A 139 13.06 6.56 4.42
C LEU A 139 13.59 7.97 4.09
N GLY A 140 12.96 9.03 4.60
CA GLY A 140 13.39 10.41 4.41
C GLY A 140 12.86 11.10 3.15
N TYR A 141 12.06 10.41 2.33
CA TYR A 141 11.44 11.01 1.15
C TYR A 141 10.32 11.99 1.54
N ARG A 142 10.18 13.07 0.76
CA ARG A 142 9.16 14.11 0.95
C ARG A 142 8.46 14.39 -0.38
N LEU A 143 7.23 14.89 -0.29
CA LEU A 143 6.53 15.39 -1.47
C LEU A 143 7.30 16.61 -2.01
N SER A 144 7.64 16.58 -3.30
CA SER A 144 8.21 17.75 -3.96
C SER A 144 7.22 18.91 -3.85
N ASN A 145 7.66 20.06 -3.31
CA ASN A 145 6.87 21.25 -2.94
C ASN A 145 6.10 21.20 -1.59
N ARG A 146 6.52 20.39 -0.62
CA ARG A 146 6.11 20.50 0.79
C ARG A 146 7.27 20.40 1.77
#